data_AF-A0A485DBI1-F1
#
_entry.id   AF-A0A485DBI1-F1
#
_cell.length_a   1.000
_cell.length_b   1.000
_cell.length_c   1.000
_cell.angle_alpha   90.00
_cell.angle_beta   90.00
_cell.angle_gamma   90.00
#
_symmetry.space_group_name_H-M   'P 1'
#
loop_
_entity.id
_entity.type
_entity.pdbx_description
1 polymer ?
#
loop_
_entity_poly.entity_id
_entity_poly.type
_entity_poly.pdbx_seq_one_letter_code
_entity_poly.pdbx_strand_id
1 'polypeptide(L)'
;MTISLIPLFGMGWFIPRLPSFMHANPHTEINVVYANHRNYLSDASDMSIRFGNGHWVGYQSEKLISGKMVPVCSQAFLRLHGHIDTPEQLLQMPLLHDEERTTWNQWFVQQGVKRPPRSTGPLFEDGLLTLAGYRPGWAVR
;
A
#
# COMPACT_ATOMS: atom_id res chain seq x y z
N MET A 1 -9.72 1.35 -23.16
CA MET A 1 -8.62 1.86 -22.32
C MET A 1 -8.40 0.90 -21.17
N THR A 2 -7.21 0.30 -21.06
CA THR A 2 -6.82 -0.56 -19.94
C THR A 2 -6.01 0.24 -18.93
N ILE A 3 -6.48 0.28 -17.69
CA ILE A 3 -5.83 0.97 -16.57
C ILE A 3 -5.37 -0.08 -15.57
N SER A 4 -4.07 -0.14 -15.31
CA SER A 4 -3.53 -0.91 -14.19
C SER A 4 -3.46 -0.05 -12.93
N LEU A 5 -3.76 -0.63 -11.77
CA LEU A 5 -3.67 0.10 -10.51
C LEU A 5 -3.36 -0.82 -9.32
N ILE A 6 -2.80 -0.25 -8.25
CA ILE A 6 -2.61 -1.00 -7.01
C ILE A 6 -3.98 -1.33 -6.36
N PRO A 7 -4.19 -2.56 -5.84
CA PRO A 7 -5.49 -3.01 -5.35
C PRO A 7 -6.14 -2.08 -4.32
N LEU A 8 -5.33 -1.60 -3.36
CA LEU A 8 -5.81 -0.72 -2.28
C LEU A 8 -6.37 0.60 -2.83
N PHE A 9 -5.73 1.19 -3.85
CA PHE A 9 -6.22 2.40 -4.51
C PHE A 9 -7.48 2.12 -5.34
N GLY A 10 -7.50 0.97 -6.02
CA GLY A 10 -8.63 0.49 -6.80
C GLY A 10 -9.91 0.44 -5.98
N MET A 11 -9.84 -0.29 -4.87
CA MET A 11 -10.96 -0.50 -3.96
C MET A 11 -11.32 0.76 -3.16
N GLY A 12 -10.31 1.45 -2.63
CA GLY A 12 -10.53 2.57 -1.70
C GLY A 12 -10.89 3.88 -2.37
N TRP A 13 -10.52 4.10 -3.64
CA TRP A 13 -10.67 5.40 -4.28
C TRP A 13 -11.23 5.35 -5.71
N PHE A 14 -10.71 4.47 -6.57
CA PHE A 14 -11.01 4.48 -8.00
C PHE A 14 -12.41 3.92 -8.31
N ILE A 15 -12.70 2.68 -7.91
CA ILE A 15 -13.97 2.00 -8.18
C ILE A 15 -15.18 2.82 -7.68
N PRO A 16 -15.17 3.40 -6.47
CA PRO A 16 -16.30 4.22 -5.99
C PRO A 16 -16.61 5.44 -6.87
N ARG A 17 -15.64 5.94 -7.64
CA ARG A 17 -15.79 7.12 -8.52
C ARG A 17 -16.07 6.76 -9.97
N LEU A 18 -15.82 5.51 -10.35
CA LEU A 18 -15.97 5.03 -11.71
C LEU A 18 -17.40 5.23 -12.28
N PRO A 19 -18.50 4.97 -11.54
CA PRO A 19 -19.85 5.18 -12.08
C PRO A 19 -20.11 6.61 -12.55
N SER A 20 -19.68 7.61 -11.77
CA SER A 20 -19.84 9.02 -12.14
C SER A 20 -19.01 9.37 -13.37
N PHE A 21 -17.80 8.83 -13.49
CA PHE A 21 -16.95 9.02 -14.66
C PHE A 21 -17.58 8.41 -15.91
N MET A 22 -18.06 7.17 -15.82
CA MET A 22 -18.68 6.46 -16.94
C MET A 22 -19.97 7.16 -17.41
N HIS A 23 -20.75 7.75 -16.48
CA HIS A 23 -21.92 8.54 -16.84
C HIS A 23 -21.55 9.82 -17.64
N ALA A 24 -20.47 10.49 -17.25
CA ALA A 24 -19.97 11.67 -17.96
C ALA A 24 -19.27 11.34 -19.29
N ASN A 25 -18.82 10.09 -19.49
CA ASN A 25 -18.06 9.63 -20.64
C ASN A 25 -18.65 8.33 -21.23
N PRO A 26 -19.87 8.37 -21.80
CA PRO A 26 -20.63 7.18 -22.18
C PRO A 26 -20.01 6.36 -23.32
N HIS A 27 -19.08 6.94 -24.09
CA HIS A 27 -18.39 6.28 -25.19
C HIS A 27 -17.02 5.70 -24.81
N THR A 28 -16.62 5.82 -23.54
CA THR A 28 -15.33 5.35 -23.07
C THR A 28 -15.47 3.95 -22.48
N GLU A 29 -14.73 2.99 -23.02
CA GLU A 29 -14.60 1.65 -22.44
C GLU A 29 -13.36 1.58 -21.55
N ILE A 30 -13.55 1.16 -20.29
CA ILE A 30 -12.48 1.01 -19.29
C ILE A 30 -12.37 -0.46 -18.88
N ASN A 31 -11.17 -1.01 -19.02
CA ASN A 31 -10.76 -2.27 -18.42
C ASN A 31 -9.82 -1.96 -17.24
N VAL A 32 -10.08 -2.55 -16.08
CA VAL A 32 -9.27 -2.32 -14.87
C VAL A 32 -8.55 -3.61 -14.52
N VAL A 33 -7.24 -3.54 -14.39
CA VAL A 33 -6.38 -4.68 -14.01
C VAL A 33 -5.53 -4.31 -12.80
N TYR A 34 -5.04 -5.30 -12.07
CA TYR A 34 -4.05 -5.03 -11.04
C TYR A 34 -2.69 -4.74 -11.66
N ALA A 35 -2.03 -3.71 -11.16
CA ALA A 35 -0.67 -3.38 -11.54
C ALA A 35 0.31 -4.46 -11.02
N ASN A 36 1.25 -4.90 -11.86
CA ASN A 36 2.29 -5.82 -11.43
C ASN A 36 3.30 -5.06 -10.56
N HIS A 37 3.38 -5.38 -9.27
CA HIS A 37 4.30 -4.74 -8.32
C HIS A 37 5.77 -5.17 -8.53
N ARG A 38 6.04 -6.30 -9.21
CA ARG A 38 7.40 -6.85 -9.40
C ARG A 38 8.03 -6.50 -10.74
N ASN A 39 7.21 -6.23 -11.76
CA ASN A 39 7.71 -5.91 -13.10
C ASN A 39 6.87 -4.80 -13.75
N TYR A 40 7.28 -3.57 -13.48
CA TYR A 40 6.63 -2.35 -13.93
C TYR A 40 6.51 -2.28 -15.46
N LEU A 41 7.55 -2.70 -16.19
CA LEU A 41 7.59 -2.71 -17.66
C LEU A 41 6.67 -3.75 -18.31
N SER A 42 6.07 -4.66 -17.53
CA SER A 42 5.24 -5.77 -18.04
C SER A 42 3.74 -5.52 -17.98
N ASP A 43 3.31 -4.38 -17.44
CA ASP A 43 1.89 -4.03 -17.45
C ASP A 43 1.48 -3.70 -18.89
N ALA A 44 0.78 -4.64 -19.55
CA ALA A 44 0.11 -4.40 -20.82
C ALA A 44 -1.13 -3.49 -20.62
N SER A 45 -0.91 -2.29 -20.08
CA SER A 45 -1.93 -1.28 -19.79
C SER A 45 -1.57 0.04 -20.45
N ASP A 46 -2.59 0.79 -20.87
CA ASP A 46 -2.43 2.13 -21.45
C ASP A 46 -2.00 3.14 -20.38
N MET A 47 -2.43 2.96 -19.13
CA MET A 47 -2.07 3.80 -17.98
C MET A 47 -1.88 2.94 -16.73
N SER A 48 -0.96 3.36 -15.85
CA SER A 48 -0.69 2.69 -14.59
C SER A 48 -0.74 3.66 -13.40
N ILE A 49 -1.57 3.36 -12.39
CA ILE A 49 -1.70 4.15 -11.15
C ILE A 49 -0.97 3.42 -10.03
N ARG A 50 0.13 4.02 -9.55
CA ARG A 50 1.05 3.39 -8.60
C ARG A 50 1.38 4.31 -7.43
N PHE A 51 1.79 3.72 -6.32
CA PHE A 51 2.33 4.45 -5.17
C PHE A 51 3.85 4.44 -5.24
N GLY A 52 4.47 5.62 -5.17
CA GLY A 52 5.93 5.75 -5.26
C GLY A 52 6.37 7.17 -5.56
N ASN A 53 7.64 7.31 -5.95
CA ASN A 53 8.28 8.61 -6.12
C ASN A 53 8.19 9.18 -7.56
N GLY A 54 7.51 8.49 -8.49
CA GLY A 54 7.38 8.94 -9.88
C GLY A 54 8.50 8.48 -10.82
N HIS A 55 9.62 7.96 -10.31
CA HIS A 55 10.80 7.68 -11.13
C HIS A 55 10.82 6.23 -11.62
N TRP A 56 9.95 5.92 -12.60
CA TRP A 56 9.93 4.61 -13.26
C TRP A 56 10.57 4.70 -14.64
N VAL A 57 11.60 3.90 -14.87
CA VAL A 57 12.32 3.86 -16.17
C VAL A 57 11.35 3.48 -17.28
N GLY A 58 11.33 4.27 -18.35
CA GLY A 58 10.43 4.04 -19.50
C GLY A 58 9.03 4.61 -19.35
N TYR A 59 8.72 5.33 -18.26
CA TYR A 59 7.41 5.94 -18.02
C TYR A 59 7.50 7.47 -17.93
N GLN A 60 6.45 8.13 -18.38
CA GLN A 60 6.13 9.49 -17.97
C GLN A 60 5.16 9.42 -16.80
N SER A 61 5.50 10.07 -15.69
CA SER A 61 4.74 9.98 -14.44
C SER A 61 4.19 11.34 -14.06
N GLU A 62 2.90 11.37 -13.75
CA GLU A 62 2.22 12.54 -13.18
C GLU A 62 1.76 12.22 -11.76
N LYS A 63 1.92 13.18 -10.85
CA LYS A 63 1.45 13.03 -9.46
C LYS A 63 -0.06 13.16 -9.42
N LEU A 64 -0.75 12.06 -9.10
CA LEU A 64 -2.21 12.04 -8.95
C LEU A 64 -2.67 12.57 -7.58
N ILE A 65 -2.23 11.93 -6.48
CA ILE A 65 -2.61 12.29 -5.10
C ILE A 65 -1.40 12.04 -4.18
N SER A 66 -1.26 12.83 -3.11
CA SER A 66 -0.29 12.55 -2.04
C SER A 66 -0.84 11.51 -1.05
N GLY A 67 -0.05 10.51 -0.70
CA GLY A 67 -0.34 9.57 0.38
C GLY A 67 0.76 9.60 1.46
N LYS A 68 0.41 9.11 2.66
CA LYS A 68 1.37 8.86 3.75
C LYS A 68 1.21 7.43 4.22
N MET A 69 2.32 6.73 4.38
CA MET A 69 2.32 5.39 4.99
C MET A 69 2.33 5.53 6.51
N VAL A 70 1.36 4.91 7.19
CA VAL A 70 1.13 5.06 8.63
C VAL A 70 0.83 3.70 9.26
N PRO A 71 1.51 3.31 10.36
CA PRO A 71 1.15 2.10 11.09
C PRO A 71 -0.30 2.15 11.56
N VAL A 72 -1.02 1.04 11.37
CA VAL A 72 -2.38 0.85 11.85
C VAL A 72 -2.47 -0.48 12.58
N CYS A 73 -3.23 -0.55 13.68
CA CYS A 73 -3.41 -1.78 14.44
C CYS A 73 -4.82 -1.86 15.04
N SER A 74 -5.28 -3.07 15.33
CA SER A 74 -6.63 -3.28 15.84
C SER A 74 -6.79 -2.79 17.26
N GLN A 75 -8.00 -2.35 17.61
CA GLN A 75 -8.31 -2.03 19.00
C GLN A 75 -8.07 -3.23 19.93
N ALA A 76 -8.27 -4.46 19.41
CA ALA A 76 -7.92 -5.68 20.13
C ALA A 76 -6.40 -5.84 20.31
N PHE A 77 -5.61 -5.46 19.30
CA PHE A 77 -4.15 -5.43 19.39
C PHE A 77 -3.68 -4.47 20.48
N LEU A 78 -4.20 -3.24 20.52
CA LEU A 78 -3.87 -2.26 21.57
C LEU A 78 -4.26 -2.74 22.97
N ARG A 79 -5.38 -3.46 23.12
CA ARG A 79 -5.76 -4.07 24.41
C ARG A 79 -4.77 -5.14 24.89
N LEU A 80 -4.12 -5.86 23.96
CA LEU A 80 -3.15 -6.90 24.29
C LEU A 80 -1.75 -6.35 24.54
N HIS A 81 -1.33 -5.35 23.77
CA HIS A 81 0.04 -4.84 23.75
C HIS A 81 0.23 -3.48 24.42
N GLY A 82 -0.87 -2.84 24.83
CA GLY A 82 -0.87 -1.48 25.36
C GLY A 82 -0.88 -0.42 24.26
N HIS A 83 -0.87 0.84 24.69
CA HIS A 83 -0.74 1.99 23.79
C HIS A 83 0.66 2.04 23.17
N ILE A 84 0.71 2.44 21.90
CA ILE A 84 1.93 2.62 21.12
C ILE A 84 2.03 4.11 20.80
N ASP A 85 2.92 4.79 21.51
CA ASP A 85 3.13 6.24 21.43
C ASP A 85 4.45 6.58 20.72
N THR A 86 5.37 5.61 20.57
CA THR A 86 6.65 5.82 19.88
C THR A 86 6.94 4.77 18.79
N PRO A 87 7.68 5.14 17.73
CA PRO A 87 8.14 4.21 16.71
C PRO A 87 8.95 3.03 17.28
N GLU A 88 9.74 3.24 18.33
CA GLU A 88 10.58 2.20 18.95
C GLU A 88 9.76 1.07 19.56
N GLN A 89 8.56 1.36 20.07
CA GLN A 89 7.68 0.33 20.64
C GLN A 89 7.21 -0.68 19.58
N LEU A 90 7.07 -0.24 18.31
CA LEU A 90 6.72 -1.14 17.21
C LEU A 90 7.81 -2.16 16.88
N LEU A 91 9.07 -1.93 17.31
CA LEU A 91 10.17 -2.89 17.06
C LEU A 91 9.96 -4.24 17.74
N GLN A 92 9.14 -4.28 18.80
CA GLN A 92 8.83 -5.49 19.57
C GLN A 92 7.50 -6.12 19.15
N MET A 93 6.81 -5.55 18.16
CA MET A 93 5.47 -5.95 17.76
C MET A 93 5.51 -6.93 16.58
N PRO A 94 4.52 -7.84 16.46
CA PRO A 94 4.37 -8.69 15.29
C PRO A 94 3.84 -7.84 14.11
N LEU A 95 4.74 -7.45 13.21
CA LEU A 95 4.45 -6.58 12.08
C LEU A 95 4.04 -7.40 10.84
N LEU A 96 2.98 -6.97 10.15
CA LEU A 96 2.64 -7.47 8.81
C LEU A 96 3.44 -6.70 7.76
N HIS A 97 3.88 -7.40 6.71
CA HIS A 97 4.67 -6.84 5.62
C HIS A 97 3.90 -7.02 4.31
N ASP A 98 4.10 -6.12 3.35
CA ASP A 98 3.69 -6.27 1.94
C ASP A 98 4.84 -5.92 1.01
N GLU A 99 4.78 -6.48 -0.21
CA GLU A 99 5.69 -6.28 -1.35
C GLU A 99 7.17 -6.62 -1.04
N GLU A 100 7.76 -5.91 -0.09
CA GLU A 100 9.12 -6.06 0.42
C GLU A 100 9.18 -5.99 1.94
N ARG A 101 10.07 -6.79 2.55
CA ARG A 101 10.32 -6.75 4.00
C ARG A 101 11.12 -5.53 4.46
N THR A 102 11.73 -4.81 3.53
CA THR A 102 12.54 -3.60 3.75
C THR A 102 11.66 -2.40 4.11
N THR A 103 10.39 -2.44 3.74
CA THR A 103 9.38 -1.39 3.88
C THR A 103 9.31 -0.86 5.32
N TRP A 104 9.26 -1.74 6.34
CA TRP A 104 9.31 -1.34 7.75
C TRP A 104 10.63 -0.69 8.16
N ASN A 105 11.76 -1.23 7.71
CA ASN A 105 13.08 -0.67 8.02
C ASN A 105 13.20 0.78 7.51
N GLN A 106 12.75 1.03 6.28
CA GLN A 106 12.69 2.38 5.69
C GLN A 106 11.79 3.31 6.52
N TRP A 107 10.62 2.82 6.96
CA TRP A 107 9.73 3.61 7.80
C TRP A 107 10.37 3.99 9.14
N PHE A 108 10.99 3.02 9.83
CA PHE A 108 11.68 3.26 11.10
C PHE A 108 12.79 4.30 10.96
N VAL A 109 13.61 4.20 9.91
CA VAL A 109 14.66 5.19 9.61
C VAL A 109 14.05 6.57 9.36
N GLN A 110 12.95 6.66 8.62
CA GLN A 110 12.23 7.93 8.42
C GLN A 110 11.66 8.52 9.71
N GLN A 111 11.35 7.70 10.72
CA GLN A 111 10.94 8.16 12.04
C GLN A 111 12.11 8.45 12.99
N GLY A 112 13.37 8.31 12.54
CA GLY A 112 14.56 8.59 13.36
C GLY A 112 15.05 7.41 14.21
N VAL A 113 14.45 6.23 14.08
CA VAL A 113 14.91 5.02 14.78
C VAL A 113 16.25 4.57 14.19
N LYS A 114 17.28 4.55 15.03
CA LYS A 114 18.63 4.15 14.61
C LYS A 114 18.76 2.63 14.60
N ARG A 115 19.23 2.08 13.47
CA ARG A 115 19.53 0.63 13.30
C ARG A 115 18.35 -0.28 13.72
N PRO A 116 17.16 -0.13 13.11
CA PRO A 116 16.04 -1.00 13.42
C PRO A 116 16.41 -2.46 13.10
N PRO A 117 16.16 -3.42 14.02
CA PRO A 117 16.34 -4.83 13.73
C PRO A 117 15.46 -5.27 12.56
N ARG A 118 15.77 -6.44 11.98
CA ARG A 118 14.89 -7.06 10.99
C ARG A 118 13.56 -7.41 11.67
N SER A 119 12.47 -6.80 11.21
CA SER A 119 11.14 -7.16 11.69
C SER A 119 10.71 -8.52 11.13
N THR A 120 10.01 -9.28 11.95
CA THR A 120 9.47 -10.61 11.64
C THR A 120 7.98 -10.52 11.32
N GLY A 121 7.40 -11.60 10.79
CA GLY A 121 5.98 -11.67 10.42
C GLY A 121 5.73 -12.12 8.98
N PRO A 122 4.47 -12.38 8.63
CA PRO A 122 4.08 -12.77 7.28
C PRO A 122 4.32 -11.62 6.30
N LEU A 123 4.60 -12.00 5.06
CA LEU A 123 4.72 -11.09 3.92
C LEU A 123 3.53 -11.38 3.00
N PHE A 124 2.70 -10.39 2.78
CA PHE A 124 1.60 -10.42 1.83
C PHE A 124 2.04 -9.86 0.48
N GLU A 125 1.25 -10.17 -0.55
CA GLU A 125 1.53 -9.71 -1.90
C GLU A 125 1.35 -8.19 -2.04
N ASP A 126 0.36 -7.62 -1.35
CA ASP A 126 -0.01 -6.21 -1.47
C ASP A 126 -0.65 -5.66 -0.18
N GLY A 127 -0.77 -4.33 -0.10
CA GLY A 127 -1.35 -3.64 1.06
C GLY A 127 -2.85 -3.90 1.27
N LEU A 128 -3.60 -4.36 0.26
CA LEU A 128 -5.00 -4.73 0.46
C LEU A 128 -5.11 -6.04 1.24
N LEU A 129 -4.23 -7.02 0.95
CA LEU A 129 -4.10 -8.24 1.74
C LEU A 129 -3.56 -7.97 3.13
N THR A 130 -2.60 -7.05 3.28
CA THR A 130 -2.12 -6.63 4.61
C THR A 130 -3.26 -6.01 5.44
N LEU A 131 -4.07 -5.15 4.82
CA LEU A 131 -5.24 -4.54 5.46
C LEU A 131 -6.31 -5.58 5.83
N ALA A 132 -6.54 -6.60 4.98
CA ALA A 132 -7.47 -7.69 5.28
C ALA A 132 -6.93 -8.66 6.35
N GLY A 133 -5.60 -8.80 6.44
CA GLY A 133 -4.89 -9.59 7.45
C GLY A 133 -4.94 -8.96 8.85
N TYR A 134 -5.42 -7.73 8.96
CA TYR A 134 -5.70 -7.04 10.22
C TYR A 134 -6.70 -7.83 11.07
N ARG A 135 -6.17 -8.62 12.01
CA ARG A 135 -6.90 -9.42 13.00
C ARG A 135 -6.34 -9.14 14.40
N PRO A 136 -7.04 -9.52 15.48
CA PRO A 136 -6.47 -9.49 16.82
C PRO A 136 -5.10 -10.21 16.82
N GLY A 137 -4.03 -9.49 17.18
CA GLY A 137 -2.67 -10.06 17.29
C GLY A 137 -1.63 -9.58 16.27
N TRP A 138 -1.99 -8.77 15.27
CA TRP A 138 -1.01 -8.21 14.32
C TRP A 138 -1.15 -6.70 14.13
N ALA A 139 -0.01 -6.01 13.99
CA ALA A 139 0.08 -4.62 13.57
C ALA A 139 0.38 -4.53 12.07
N VAL A 140 -0.27 -3.60 11.38
CA VAL A 140 -0.22 -3.40 9.92
C VAL A 140 0.39 -2.02 9.63
N ARG A 141 0.87 -1.81 8.39
CA ARG A 141 1.30 -0.51 7.87
C ARG A 141 0.33 0.01 6.82
#